data_AF-A0A8J6RIT5-F1
#
_entry.id   AF-A0A8J6RIT5-F1
#
_cell.length_a   1.000
_cell.length_b   1.000
_cell.length_c   1.000
_cell.angle_alpha   90.00
_cell.angle_beta   90.00
_cell.angle_gamma   90.00
#
_symmetry.space_group_name_H-M   'P 1'
#
loop_
_entity.id
_entity.type
_entity.pdbx_description
1 polymer ?
#
loop_
_entity_poly.entity_id
_entity_poly.type
_entity_poly.pdbx_seq_one_letter_code
_entity_poly.pdbx_strand_id
1 'polypeptide(L)'
;MALWRLYYHLVWGTKQRAPLISPDRETRLYHYILGKADALACIVHAIGGVEDHIHLVVSIPPTLSIADFVKNIKGSSAHYLNHALSAAPNKFGWQEGYGVFSLGSKQLDQAVAYVQNQKAHHLNGTTVTSLEEYNHQDDFPSRWHPR
;
A
#
# COMPACT_ATOMS: atom_id res chain seq x y z
N MET A 1 24.31 12.15 -5.86
CA MET A 1 23.93 10.76 -5.56
C MET A 1 23.96 10.58 -4.06
N ALA A 2 22.94 9.94 -3.47
CA ALA A 2 22.85 9.72 -2.03
C ALA A 2 22.86 8.21 -1.75
N LEU A 3 23.48 7.80 -0.65
CA LEU A 3 23.32 6.45 -0.10
C LEU A 3 22.09 6.46 0.82
N TRP A 4 21.13 5.57 0.56
CA TRP A 4 19.88 5.51 1.32
C TRP A 4 19.40 4.06 1.46
N ARG A 5 18.74 3.78 2.59
CA ARG A 5 18.08 2.51 2.91
C ARG A 5 16.80 2.85 3.65
N LEU A 6 15.78 3.23 2.89
CA LEU A 6 14.47 3.62 3.41
C LEU A 6 13.48 2.53 3.03
N TYR A 7 12.75 2.03 4.02
CA TYR A 7 11.75 0.98 3.84
C TYR A 7 10.47 1.41 4.52
N TYR A 8 9.35 1.23 3.84
CA TYR A 8 8.04 1.61 4.34
C TYR A 8 7.06 0.47 4.11
N HIS A 9 6.27 0.16 5.12
CA HIS A 9 5.00 -0.54 4.97
C HIS A 9 3.91 0.53 4.77
N LEU A 10 3.22 0.46 3.66
CA LEU A 10 2.08 1.31 3.34
C LEU A 10 0.83 0.45 3.29
N VAL A 11 -0.27 1.00 3.77
CA VAL A 11 -1.57 0.32 3.71
C VAL A 11 -2.67 1.33 3.37
N TRP A 12 -3.59 0.95 2.48
CA TRP A 12 -4.78 1.74 2.22
C TRP A 12 -5.91 0.89 1.66
N GLY A 13 -7.13 1.30 1.96
CA GLY A 13 -8.37 0.68 1.51
C GLY A 13 -8.94 1.28 0.24
N THR A 14 -9.82 0.51 -0.38
CA THR A 14 -10.77 0.94 -1.39
C THR A 14 -11.74 1.98 -0.81
N LYS A 15 -12.39 2.72 -1.69
CA LYS A 15 -13.37 3.72 -1.32
C LYS A 15 -14.49 3.05 -0.53
N GLN A 16 -14.77 3.57 0.68
CA GLN A 16 -15.78 3.06 1.59
C GLN A 16 -15.60 1.58 1.99
N ARG A 17 -14.36 1.05 1.91
CA ARG A 17 -14.07 -0.38 2.14
C ARG A 17 -14.89 -1.32 1.26
N ALA A 18 -15.31 -0.86 0.09
CA ALA A 18 -16.03 -1.71 -0.85
C ALA A 18 -15.11 -2.83 -1.38
N PRO A 19 -15.58 -4.07 -1.54
CA PRO A 19 -14.77 -5.19 -2.01
C PRO A 19 -14.51 -5.08 -3.52
N LEU A 20 -13.66 -4.15 -3.91
CA LEU A 20 -13.42 -3.76 -5.31
C LEU A 20 -12.21 -4.44 -5.94
N ILE A 21 -11.42 -5.19 -5.17
CA ILE A 21 -10.23 -5.94 -5.60
C ILE A 21 -10.62 -7.41 -5.76
N SER A 22 -11.43 -7.69 -6.80
CA SER A 22 -11.73 -9.07 -7.20
C SER A 22 -10.49 -9.77 -7.78
N PRO A 23 -10.44 -11.11 -7.84
CA PRO A 23 -9.29 -11.84 -8.37
C PRO A 23 -8.85 -11.41 -9.79
N ASP A 24 -9.80 -11.05 -10.65
CA ASP A 24 -9.53 -10.55 -12.01
C ASP A 24 -8.90 -9.15 -12.01
N ARG A 25 -9.28 -8.30 -11.05
CA ARG A 25 -8.73 -6.95 -10.87
C ARG A 25 -7.39 -6.98 -10.17
N GLU A 26 -7.23 -7.85 -9.18
CA GLU A 26 -6.03 -7.94 -8.32
C GLU A 26 -4.76 -8.08 -9.15
N THR A 27 -4.70 -9.08 -10.03
CA THR A 27 -3.51 -9.35 -10.85
C THR A 27 -3.12 -8.13 -11.70
N ARG A 28 -4.11 -7.50 -12.33
CA ARG A 28 -3.92 -6.31 -13.17
C ARG A 28 -3.51 -5.09 -12.35
N LEU A 29 -4.11 -4.93 -11.18
CA LEU A 29 -3.83 -3.84 -10.25
C LEU A 29 -2.39 -3.93 -9.74
N TYR A 30 -1.98 -5.12 -9.28
CA TYR A 30 -0.65 -5.31 -8.71
C TYR A 30 0.42 -5.10 -9.76
N HIS A 31 0.24 -5.68 -10.95
CA HIS A 31 1.16 -5.45 -12.07
C HIS A 31 1.28 -3.96 -12.44
N TYR A 32 0.15 -3.23 -12.46
CA TYR A 32 0.18 -1.81 -12.74
C TYR A 32 0.93 -1.02 -11.65
N ILE A 33 0.68 -1.33 -10.37
CA ILE A 33 1.35 -0.67 -9.25
C ILE A 33 2.86 -0.90 -9.30
N LEU A 34 3.29 -2.13 -9.58
CA LEU A 34 4.71 -2.47 -9.75
C LEU A 34 5.36 -1.62 -10.85
N GLY A 35 4.78 -1.63 -12.06
CA GLY A 35 5.32 -0.83 -13.17
C GLY A 35 5.30 0.68 -12.91
N LYS A 36 4.28 1.19 -12.22
CA LYS A 36 4.22 2.61 -11.85
C LYS A 36 5.26 2.97 -10.79
N ALA A 37 5.50 2.09 -9.82
CA ALA A 37 6.52 2.30 -8.79
C ALA A 37 7.93 2.31 -9.40
N ASP A 38 8.21 1.38 -10.31
CA ASP A 38 9.49 1.35 -11.06
C ASP A 38 9.70 2.64 -11.87
N ALA A 39 8.65 3.14 -12.54
CA ALA A 39 8.69 4.41 -13.27
C ALA A 39 8.93 5.65 -12.37
N LEU A 40 8.70 5.52 -11.06
CA LEU A 40 9.00 6.54 -10.05
C LEU A 40 10.36 6.31 -9.37
N ALA A 41 11.15 5.34 -9.85
CA ALA A 41 12.41 4.89 -9.25
C ALA A 41 12.26 4.39 -7.80
N CYS A 42 11.08 3.88 -7.46
CA CYS A 42 10.83 3.16 -6.20
C CYS A 42 11.09 1.67 -6.38
N ILE A 43 11.42 0.97 -5.29
CA ILE A 43 11.65 -0.48 -5.31
C ILE A 43 10.56 -1.14 -4.46
N VAL A 44 9.67 -1.90 -5.08
CA VAL A 44 8.65 -2.68 -4.36
C VAL A 44 9.23 -4.03 -3.95
N HIS A 45 9.21 -4.32 -2.65
CA HIS A 45 9.67 -5.59 -2.08
C HIS A 45 8.53 -6.60 -1.93
N ALA A 46 7.31 -6.12 -1.66
CA ALA A 46 6.11 -6.95 -1.59
C ALA A 46 4.85 -6.12 -1.84
N ILE A 47 3.85 -6.76 -2.45
CA ILE A 47 2.48 -6.27 -2.56
C ILE A 47 1.52 -7.43 -2.25
N GLY A 48 0.47 -7.14 -1.50
CA GLY A 48 -0.55 -8.12 -1.11
C GLY A 48 -1.71 -7.44 -0.41
N GLY A 49 -2.76 -8.19 -0.08
CA GLY A 49 -3.96 -7.63 0.53
C GLY A 49 -5.17 -8.54 0.33
N VAL A 50 -6.34 -7.95 0.52
CA VAL A 50 -7.65 -8.62 0.40
C VAL A 50 -8.60 -7.74 -0.42
N GLU A 51 -9.87 -8.10 -0.49
CA GLU A 51 -10.85 -7.53 -1.43
C GLU A 51 -11.07 -6.01 -1.28
N ASP A 52 -10.83 -5.44 -0.09
CA ASP A 52 -11.09 -4.05 0.23
C ASP A 52 -9.82 -3.22 0.52
N HIS A 53 -8.62 -3.79 0.53
CA HIS A 53 -7.39 -3.04 0.79
C HIS A 53 -6.11 -3.74 0.37
N ILE A 54 -5.03 -2.97 0.29
CA ILE A 54 -3.69 -3.49 -0.02
C ILE A 54 -2.64 -3.01 0.98
N HIS A 55 -1.60 -3.82 1.08
CA HIS A 55 -0.34 -3.54 1.76
C HIS A 55 0.80 -3.52 0.73
N LEU A 56 1.76 -2.64 0.94
CA LEU A 56 2.92 -2.49 0.10
C LEU A 56 4.17 -2.32 0.98
N VAL A 57 5.17 -3.17 0.78
CA VAL A 57 6.52 -2.94 1.31
C VAL A 57 7.35 -2.32 0.20
N VAL A 58 7.81 -1.09 0.40
CA VAL A 58 8.46 -0.29 -0.66
C VAL A 58 9.62 0.54 -0.13
N SER A 59 10.64 0.69 -0.96
CA SER A 59 11.71 1.67 -0.79
C SER A 59 11.48 2.86 -1.71
N ILE A 60 11.35 4.04 -1.11
CA ILE A 60 11.08 5.31 -1.81
C ILE A 60 12.35 6.18 -1.70
N PRO A 61 12.87 6.71 -2.82
CA PRO A 61 14.06 7.55 -2.79
C PRO A 61 13.79 8.84 -1.98
N PRO A 62 14.78 9.38 -1.25
CA PRO A 62 14.58 10.56 -0.40
C PRO A 62 14.20 11.84 -1.18
N THR A 63 14.38 11.84 -2.50
CA THR A 63 13.96 12.92 -3.40
C THR A 63 12.47 12.88 -3.74
N LEU A 64 11.76 11.80 -3.39
CA LEU A 64 10.33 11.64 -3.62
C LEU A 64 9.62 11.55 -2.27
N SER A 65 8.66 12.45 -2.03
CA SER A 65 7.88 12.38 -0.79
C SER A 65 6.98 11.13 -0.79
N ILE A 66 6.76 10.55 0.39
CA ILE A 66 5.86 9.40 0.56
C ILE A 66 4.44 9.77 0.09
N ALA A 67 3.99 11.00 0.40
CA ALA A 67 2.69 11.51 0.00
C ALA A 67 2.54 11.58 -1.53
N ASP A 68 3.57 12.06 -2.25
CA ASP A 68 3.55 12.10 -3.72
C ASP A 68 3.58 10.72 -4.34
N PHE A 69 4.36 9.79 -3.77
CA PHE A 69 4.35 8.39 -4.19
C PHE A 69 2.94 7.79 -4.06
N VAL A 70 2.34 7.86 -2.88
CA VAL A 70 1.00 7.31 -2.61
C VAL A 70 -0.06 7.96 -3.51
N LYS A 71 -0.02 9.28 -3.69
CA LYS A 71 -0.92 10.02 -4.60
C LYS A 71 -0.80 9.50 -6.04
N ASN A 72 0.42 9.34 -6.54
CA ASN A 72 0.67 8.84 -7.89
C ASN A 72 0.17 7.42 -8.07
N ILE A 73 0.50 6.52 -7.13
CA ILE A 73 0.08 5.11 -7.18
C ILE A 73 -1.45 5.00 -7.15
N LYS A 74 -2.11 5.64 -6.17
CA LYS A 74 -3.57 5.58 -6.02
C LYS A 74 -4.29 6.16 -7.23
N GLY A 75 -3.93 7.37 -7.66
CA GLY A 75 -4.62 8.05 -8.76
C GLY A 75 -4.50 7.30 -10.09
N SER A 76 -3.27 6.91 -10.44
CA SER A 76 -3.00 6.26 -11.74
C SER A 76 -3.54 4.83 -11.83
N SER A 77 -3.47 4.05 -10.74
CA SER A 77 -4.03 2.69 -10.71
C SER A 77 -5.56 2.69 -10.79
N ALA A 78 -6.23 3.60 -10.08
CA ALA A 78 -7.68 3.74 -10.17
C ALA A 78 -8.12 4.20 -11.57
N HIS A 79 -7.37 5.11 -12.19
CA HIS A 79 -7.62 5.51 -13.57
C HIS A 79 -7.47 4.33 -14.54
N TYR A 80 -6.38 3.56 -14.41
CA TYR A 80 -6.11 2.39 -15.24
C TYR A 80 -7.23 1.35 -15.14
N LEU A 81 -7.61 0.93 -13.93
CA LEU A 81 -8.66 -0.07 -13.76
C LEU A 81 -10.02 0.38 -14.33
N ASN A 82 -10.37 1.66 -14.17
CA ASN A 82 -11.64 2.18 -14.69
C ASN A 82 -11.69 2.32 -16.22
N HIS A 83 -10.54 2.48 -16.89
CA HIS A 83 -10.48 2.60 -18.35
C HIS A 83 -10.22 1.27 -19.04
N ALA A 84 -9.33 0.45 -18.48
CA ALA A 84 -8.96 -0.85 -19.04
C ALA A 84 -10.06 -1.92 -18.86
N LEU A 85 -10.92 -1.76 -17.85
CA LEU A 85 -12.04 -2.66 -17.56
C LEU A 85 -13.37 -1.94 -17.81
N SER A 86 -13.60 -1.50 -19.05
CA SER A 86 -14.75 -0.67 -19.45
C SER A 86 -16.13 -1.31 -19.22
N ALA A 87 -16.20 -2.57 -18.77
CA ALA A 87 -17.43 -3.35 -18.61
C ALA A 87 -17.76 -3.74 -17.15
N ALA A 88 -16.95 -3.35 -16.16
CA ALA A 88 -17.23 -3.74 -14.78
C ALA A 88 -18.31 -2.82 -14.15
N PRO A 89 -19.34 -3.38 -13.50
CA PRO A 89 -20.50 -2.62 -13.02
C PRO A 89 -20.16 -1.56 -11.96
N ASN A 90 -19.04 -1.75 -11.23
CA ASN A 90 -18.65 -0.89 -10.11
C ASN A 90 -17.36 -0.12 -10.42
N LYS A 91 -17.43 1.21 -10.38
CA LYS A 91 -16.27 2.10 -10.51
C LYS A 91 -15.27 1.84 -9.39
N PHE A 92 -14.02 1.59 -9.76
CA PHE A 92 -12.92 1.41 -8.82
C PHE A 92 -12.49 2.77 -8.23
N GLY A 93 -12.21 2.80 -6.94
CA GLY A 93 -11.67 3.97 -6.27
C GLY A 93 -11.00 3.60 -4.96
N TRP A 94 -9.99 4.37 -4.56
CA TRP A 94 -9.36 4.28 -3.26
C TRP A 94 -10.01 5.24 -2.26
N GLN A 95 -9.87 4.97 -0.98
CA GLN A 95 -10.14 5.96 0.07
C GLN A 95 -9.14 7.14 -0.03
N GLU A 96 -9.38 8.21 0.71
CA GLU A 96 -8.46 9.36 0.74
C GLU A 96 -7.15 9.06 1.50
N GLY A 97 -7.26 8.54 2.72
CA GLY A 97 -6.12 8.27 3.62
C GLY A 97 -5.28 7.04 3.27
N TYR A 98 -4.17 6.89 4.01
CA TYR A 98 -3.26 5.76 3.98
C TYR A 98 -2.49 5.68 5.31
N GLY A 99 -2.14 4.47 5.74
CA GLY A 99 -1.18 4.23 6.82
C GLY A 99 0.24 4.15 6.26
N VAL A 100 1.21 4.62 7.04
CA VAL A 100 2.65 4.55 6.71
C VAL A 100 3.46 4.22 7.94
N PHE A 101 4.27 3.17 7.84
CA PHE A 101 5.13 2.70 8.92
C PHE A 101 6.54 2.53 8.38
N SER A 102 7.52 3.15 9.02
CA SER A 102 8.94 2.96 8.66
C SER A 102 9.44 1.61 9.18
N LEU A 103 10.31 0.96 8.39
CA LEU A 103 10.92 -0.32 8.73
C LEU A 103 12.44 -0.18 8.75
N GLY A 104 13.07 -0.81 9.74
CA GLY A 104 14.51 -1.06 9.72
C GLY A 104 14.87 -2.26 8.85
N SER A 105 16.11 -2.36 8.35
CA SER A 105 16.54 -3.48 7.49
C SER A 105 16.31 -4.87 8.12
N LYS A 106 16.38 -4.99 9.46
CA LYS A 106 16.13 -6.25 10.19
C LYS A 106 14.67 -6.71 10.14
N GLN A 107 13.74 -5.80 9.84
CA GLN A 107 12.31 -6.08 9.76
C GLN A 107 11.84 -6.39 8.34
N LEU A 108 12.71 -6.21 7.33
CA LEU A 108 12.33 -6.27 5.93
C LEU A 108 11.76 -7.65 5.55
N ASP A 109 12.48 -8.72 5.85
CA ASP A 109 12.07 -10.09 5.49
C ASP A 109 10.73 -10.46 6.15
N GLN A 110 10.55 -10.07 7.41
CA GLN A 110 9.30 -10.30 8.13
C GLN A 110 8.14 -9.51 7.51
N ALA A 111 8.36 -8.24 7.16
CA ALA A 111 7.34 -7.40 6.54
C ALA A 111 6.96 -7.91 5.14
N VAL A 112 7.94 -8.35 4.35
CA VAL A 112 7.71 -8.97 3.04
C VAL A 112 6.86 -10.23 3.18
N ALA A 113 7.23 -11.12 4.11
CA ALA A 113 6.47 -12.34 4.38
C ALA A 113 5.05 -12.03 4.86
N TYR A 114 4.86 -11.05 5.74
CA TYR A 114 3.54 -10.62 6.20
C TYR A 114 2.65 -10.17 5.04
N VAL A 115 3.15 -9.28 4.19
CA VAL A 115 2.39 -8.74 3.05
C VAL A 115 2.05 -9.81 2.02
N GLN A 116 2.99 -10.72 1.72
CA GLN A 116 2.74 -11.83 0.78
C GLN A 116 1.67 -12.81 1.29
N ASN A 117 1.52 -12.94 2.61
CA ASN A 117 0.59 -13.87 3.24
C ASN A 117 -0.71 -13.21 3.75
N GLN A 118 -1.03 -11.98 3.31
CA GLN A 118 -2.17 -11.23 3.85
C GLN A 118 -3.50 -11.99 3.80
N LYS A 119 -3.81 -12.67 2.68
CA LYS A 119 -5.03 -13.49 2.56
C LYS A 119 -5.12 -14.57 3.64
N ALA A 120 -4.00 -15.22 3.97
CA ALA A 120 -3.94 -16.23 5.01
C ALA A 120 -4.07 -15.60 6.41
N HIS A 121 -3.48 -14.43 6.64
CA HIS A 121 -3.62 -13.72 7.91
C HIS A 121 -5.07 -13.33 8.20
N HIS A 122 -5.79 -12.80 7.21
CA HIS A 122 -7.21 -12.49 7.32
C HIS A 122 -8.07 -13.74 7.53
N LEU A 123 -7.83 -14.82 6.76
CA LEU A 123 -8.57 -16.07 6.91
C LEU A 123 -8.43 -16.67 8.31
N ASN A 124 -7.24 -16.57 8.90
CA ASN A 124 -6.91 -17.19 10.19
C ASN A 124 -7.05 -16.25 11.39
N GLY A 125 -7.42 -14.98 11.18
CA GLY A 125 -7.52 -13.99 12.26
C GLY A 125 -6.17 -13.65 12.93
N THR A 126 -5.08 -13.66 12.16
CA THR A 126 -3.70 -13.42 12.65
C THR A 126 -3.10 -12.11 12.15
N THR A 127 -3.94 -11.18 11.69
CA THR A 127 -3.53 -9.84 11.26
C THR A 127 -2.92 -9.04 12.41
N VAL A 128 -1.90 -8.24 12.12
CA VAL A 128 -1.30 -7.33 13.08
C VAL A 128 -2.09 -6.02 13.07
N THR A 129 -2.89 -5.78 14.12
CA THR A 129 -3.82 -4.63 14.19
C THR A 129 -3.18 -3.30 13.77
N SER A 130 -2.00 -2.99 14.30
CA SER A 130 -1.31 -1.73 13.99
C SER A 130 -0.90 -1.57 12.53
N LEU A 131 -0.76 -2.67 11.77
CA LEU A 131 -0.41 -2.63 10.34
C LEU A 131 -1.65 -2.65 9.43
N GLU A 132 -2.84 -2.82 10.01
CA GLU A 132 -4.16 -2.69 9.37
C GLU A 132 -4.76 -1.29 9.53
N GLU A 133 -4.08 -0.43 10.31
CA GLU A 133 -4.54 0.91 10.62
C GLU A 133 -4.22 1.90 9.49
N TYR A 134 -5.27 2.58 9.03
CA TYR A 134 -5.21 3.68 8.06
C TYR A 134 -6.42 4.61 8.19
N ASN A 135 -6.99 4.64 9.39
CA ASN A 135 -8.20 5.39 9.70
C ASN A 135 -7.92 6.90 9.74
N HIS A 136 -8.99 7.69 9.65
CA HIS A 136 -8.96 9.15 9.61
C HIS A 136 -8.51 9.85 10.91
N GLN A 137 -8.14 9.12 11.96
CA GLN A 137 -7.61 9.70 13.18
C GLN A 137 -6.09 9.68 13.10
N ASP A 138 -5.49 10.87 13.14
CA ASP A 138 -4.04 11.03 13.13
C ASP A 138 -3.43 10.43 14.41
N ASP A 139 -2.99 9.18 14.34
CA ASP A 139 -2.22 8.51 15.40
C ASP A 139 -0.71 8.68 15.16
N PHE A 140 -0.24 9.93 15.26
CA PHE A 140 1.18 10.23 15.07
C PHE A 140 2.01 9.80 16.30
N PRO A 141 3.29 9.43 16.13
CA PRO A 141 4.15 9.04 17.23
C PRO A 141 4.23 10.10 18.34
N SER A 142 4.27 9.63 19.59
CA SER A 142 4.47 10.51 20.75
C SER A 142 5.84 11.19 20.70
N ARG A 143 5.91 12.44 21.18
CA ARG A 143 7.19 13.14 21.34
C ARG A 143 8.03 12.45 22.41
N TRP A 144 9.30 12.21 22.11
CA TRP A 144 10.25 11.69 23.09
C TRP A 144 10.59 12.71 24.18
N HIS A 145 10.69 13.98 23.81
CA HIS A 145 10.97 15.06 24.75
C HIS A 145 9.66 15.75 25.15
N PRO A 146 9.43 15.95 26.47
CA PRO A 146 8.37 16.84 26.95
C PRO A 146 8.52 18.24 26.33
N ARG A 147 7.41 18.95 26.17
CA ARG A 147 7.44 20.36 25.75
C ARG A 147 8.06 21.24 26.82
#